data_AF-A0A0F9CNY3-F1
#
_entry.id   AF-A0A0F9CNY3-F1
#
_cell.length_a   1.000
_cell.length_b   1.000
_cell.length_c   1.000
_cell.angle_alpha   90.00
_cell.angle_beta   90.00
_cell.angle_gamma   90.00
#
_symmetry.space_group_name_H-M   'P 1'
#
loop_
_entity.id
_entity.type
_entity.pdbx_description
1 polymer ?
#
loop_
_entity_poly.entity_id
_entity_poly.type
_entity_poly.pdbx_seq_one_letter_code
_entity_poly.pdbx_strand_id
1 'polypeptide(L)' 'MLDLALVRPLIQSALKEDIGRGDITSEAIISSSSRGKAEIVAEEKGILAGVELAKEVFRLVSLNKVEFSYSLK' A
#
# COMPACT_ATOMS: atom_id res chain seq x y z
N MET A 1 4.11 19.25 4.74
CA MET A 1 3.16 18.17 4.44
C MET A 1 3.41 17.78 2.98
N LEU A 2 3.53 16.48 2.67
CA LEU A 2 3.74 16.03 1.29
C LEU A 2 2.46 16.32 0.49
N ASP A 3 2.59 16.93 -0.69
CA ASP A 3 1.46 17.06 -1.61
C ASP A 3 1.29 15.74 -2.38
N LEU A 4 0.25 14.99 -2.03
CA LEU A 4 -0.05 13.70 -2.65
C LEU A 4 -0.37 13.83 -4.13
N ALA A 5 -0.90 14.97 -4.59
CA ALA A 5 -1.22 15.17 -6.00
C ALA A 5 0.06 15.16 -6.86
N LEU A 6 1.17 15.69 -6.34
CA LEU A 6 2.45 15.70 -7.05
C LEU A 6 3.09 14.31 -7.14
N VAL A 7 2.85 13.45 -6.14
CA VAL A 7 3.51 12.13 -6.05
C VAL A 7 2.65 11.01 -6.63
N ARG A 8 1.33 11.19 -6.71
CA ARG A 8 0.40 10.18 -7.25
C ARG A 8 0.81 9.65 -8.65
N PRO A 9 1.31 10.45 -9.61
CA PRO A 9 1.80 9.91 -10.89
C PRO A 9 2.97 8.94 -10.74
N LEU A 10 3.88 9.18 -9.79
CA LEU A 10 5.00 8.28 -9.49
C LEU A 10 4.48 6.96 -8.91
N ILE A 11 3.53 7.03 -7.98
CA ILE A 11 2.90 5.83 -7.39
C ILE A 11 2.22 4.99 -8.49
N GLN A 12 1.45 5.63 -9.36
CA GLN A 12 0.76 4.94 -10.46
C GLN A 12 1.74 4.29 -11.44
N SER A 13 2.86 4.96 -11.73
CA SER A 13 3.91 4.39 -12.57
C SER A 13 4.54 3.15 -11.94
N ALA A 14 4.88 3.22 -10.64
CA ALA A 14 5.46 2.10 -9.90
C ALA A 14 4.48 0.91 -9.81
N LEU A 15 3.20 1.18 -9.53
CA LEU A 15 2.16 0.14 -9.50
C LEU A 15 1.96 -0.50 -10.87
N LYS A 16 2.03 0.28 -11.95
CA LYS A 16 1.92 -0.25 -13.31
C LYS A 16 3.11 -1.14 -13.67
N GLU A 17 4.31 -0.80 -13.22
CA GLU A 17 5.51 -1.63 -13.40
C GLU A 17 5.37 -2.97 -12.66
N ASP A 18 4.97 -2.93 -11.39
CA ASP A 18 4.92 -4.10 -10.52
C ASP A 18 3.75 -5.05 -10.83
N ILE A 19 2.53 -4.49 -11.00
CA ILE A 19 1.31 -5.28 -11.22
C ILE A 19 1.10 -5.57 -12.71
N GLY A 20 1.40 -4.61 -13.60
CA GLY A 20 1.29 -4.77 -15.05
C GLY A 20 -0.07 -5.33 -15.52
N ARG A 21 -0.10 -6.62 -15.83
CA ARG A 21 -1.27 -7.35 -16.34
C ARG A 21 -2.09 -8.07 -15.25
N GLY A 22 -1.61 -8.09 -14.02
CA GLY A 22 -2.24 -8.78 -12.88
C GLY A 22 -1.20 -9.43 -11.97
N ASP A 23 -1.63 -9.86 -10.78
CA ASP A 23 -0.81 -10.59 -9.82
C ASP A 23 -1.26 -12.06 -9.79
N ILE A 24 -0.71 -12.85 -10.71
CA ILE A 24 -1.11 -14.25 -10.95
C ILE A 24 -0.98 -15.09 -9.67
N THR A 25 0.04 -14.81 -8.84
CA THR A 25 0.29 -15.62 -7.65
C THR A 25 -0.76 -15.34 -6.58
N SER A 26 -1.01 -14.07 -6.28
CA SER A 26 -2.04 -13.70 -5.30
C SER A 26 -3.44 -14.08 -5.80
N GLU A 27 -3.75 -13.83 -7.07
CA GLU A 27 -5.05 -14.16 -7.68
C GLU A 27 -5.34 -15.67 -7.68
N ALA A 28 -4.31 -16.52 -7.79
CA ALA A 28 -4.48 -17.96 -7.81
C ALA A 28 -4.77 -18.56 -6.42
N ILE A 29 -4.33 -17.91 -5.33
CA ILE A 29 -4.36 -18.51 -3.98
C ILE A 29 -5.21 -17.72 -2.97
N ILE A 30 -5.55 -16.46 -3.25
CA ILE A 30 -6.35 -15.61 -2.38
C ILE A 30 -7.72 -15.38 -3.01
N SER A 31 -8.79 -15.74 -2.29
CA SER A 31 -10.16 -15.44 -2.73
C SER A 31 -10.37 -13.92 -2.81
N SER A 32 -11.08 -13.45 -3.83
CA SER A 32 -11.43 -12.02 -4.01
C SER A 32 -12.30 -11.44 -2.89
N SER A 33 -12.97 -12.30 -2.11
CA SER A 33 -13.76 -11.91 -0.93
C SER A 33 -12.96 -11.91 0.38
N SER A 34 -11.68 -12.28 0.33
CA SER A 34 -10.83 -12.38 1.52
C SER A 34 -10.60 -11.01 2.15
N ARG A 35 -10.58 -10.96 3.47
CA ARG A 35 -10.14 -9.80 4.25
C ARG A 35 -9.01 -10.23 5.17
N GLY A 36 -7.98 -9.40 5.24
CA GLY A 36 -6.81 -9.64 6.08
C GLY A 36 -6.43 -8.39 6.86
N LYS A 37 -5.62 -8.60 7.90
CA LYS A 37 -4.91 -7.55 8.62
C LYS A 37 -3.41 -7.76 8.36
N ALA A 38 -2.70 -6.68 8.06
CA ALA A 38 -1.25 -6.68 7.91
C ALA A 38 -0.66 -5.56 8.79
N GLU A 39 0.59 -5.74 9.21
CA GLU A 39 1.33 -4.76 10.02
C GLU A 39 2.69 -4.52 9.37
N ILE A 40 3.04 -3.24 9.17
CA ILE A 40 4.38 -2.83 8.75
C ILE A 40 5.18 -2.59 10.03
N VAL A 41 6.16 -3.46 10.30
CA VAL A 41 6.96 -3.44 11.52
C VAL A 41 8.38 -3.00 11.15
N ALA A 42 8.90 -1.99 11.84
CA ALA A 42 10.29 -1.59 11.69
C ALA A 42 11.21 -2.63 12.35
N GLU A 43 12.14 -3.19 11.58
CA GLU A 43 13.11 -4.18 12.08
C GLU A 43 14.24 -3.53 12.90
N GLU A 44 14.48 -2.24 12.68
CA GLU A 44 15.54 -1.47 13.33
C GLU A 44 15.06 -0.08 13.77
N LYS A 45 15.85 0.56 14.64
CA LYS A 45 15.58 1.92 15.11
C LYS A 45 15.79 2.92 13.98
N GLY A 46 14.89 3.89 13.84
CA GLY A 46 15.01 4.93 12.83
C GLY A 46 13.96 6.03 12.98
N ILE A 47 13.90 6.90 11.97
CA ILE A 47 12.90 7.95 11.85
C ILE A 47 11.80 7.47 10.90
N LEU A 48 10.56 7.45 11.37
CA LEU A 48 9.41 7.10 10.54
C LEU A 48 9.06 8.26 9.59
N ALA A 49 9.06 7.99 8.29
CA ALA A 49 8.66 8.92 7.25
C ALA A 49 7.83 8.22 6.17
N GLY A 50 7.02 8.97 5.41
CA GLY A 50 6.28 8.42 4.26
C GLY A 50 4.99 7.66 4.60
N VAL A 51 4.47 7.77 5.83
CA VAL A 51 3.24 7.05 6.24
C VAL A 51 2.04 7.38 5.35
N GLU A 52 1.83 8.66 5.01
CA GLU A 52 0.72 9.05 4.13
C GLU A 52 0.92 8.57 2.69
N LEU A 53 2.17 8.48 2.23
CA LEU A 53 2.51 7.91 0.93
C LEU A 53 2.14 6.41 0.90
N ALA A 54 2.55 5.65 1.91
CA ALA A 54 2.23 4.23 2.02
C ALA A 54 0.71 3.99 2.00
N LYS A 55 -0.07 4.77 2.77
CA LYS A 55 -1.54 4.70 2.74
C LYS A 55 -2.10 4.96 1.34
N GLU A 56 -1.54 5.93 0.62
CA GLU A 56 -1.99 6.27 -0.72
C GLU A 56 -1.75 5.14 -1.73
N VAL A 57 -0.62 4.41 -1.63
CA VAL A 57 -0.37 3.21 -2.45
C VAL A 57 -1.51 2.19 -2.28
N PHE A 58 -1.84 1.83 -1.03
CA PHE A 58 -2.91 0.87 -0.76
C PHE A 58 -4.30 1.35 -1.19
N ARG A 59 -4.57 2.66 -1.07
CA ARG A 59 -5.83 3.26 -1.57
C ARG A 59 -5.96 3.18 -3.08
N LEU A 60 -4.86 3.31 -3.83
CA LEU A 60 -4.88 3.26 -5.29
C LEU A 60 -5.03 1.85 -5.84
N VAL A 61 -4.52 0.83 -5.13
CA VAL A 61 -4.63 -0.58 -5.54
C VAL A 61 -5.99 -1.18 -5.15
N SER A 62 -6.55 -0.79 -4.01
CA SER A 62 -7.78 -1.39 -3.49
C SER A 62 -9.04 -0.73 -4.04
N LEU A 63 -9.95 -1.53 -4.60
CA LEU A 63 -11.32 -1.11 -4.90
C LEU A 63 -12.21 -1.06 -3.64
N ASN A 64 -11.78 -1.72 -2.56
CA ASN A 64 -12.49 -1.81 -1.29
C ASN A 64 -11.92 -0.83 -0.25
N LYS A 65 -12.70 -0.55 0.80
CA LYS A 65 -12.26 0.27 1.93
C LYS A 65 -11.07 -0.39 2.63
N VAL A 66 -9.96 0.34 2.77
CA VAL A 66 -8.81 -0.04 3.58
C VAL A 66 -8.77 0.84 4.83
N GLU A 67 -8.62 0.22 6.00
CA GLU A 67 -8.54 0.91 7.28
C GLU A 67 -7.09 0.90 7.78
N PHE A 68 -6.61 2.06 8.22
CA PHE A 68 -5.24 2.22 8.69
C PHE A 68 -5.22 2.65 10.15
N SER A 69 -4.44 1.95 10.95
CA SER A 69 -4.09 2.32 12.32
C SER A 69 -2.58 2.29 12.46
N TYR A 70 -2.01 3.18 13.25
CA TYR A 70 -0.60 3.13 13.61
C TYR A 70 -0.44 3.37 15.10
N SER A 71 0.58 2.76 15.68
CA SER A 71 1.05 3.03 17.02
C SER A 71 2.57 3.15 16.98
N LEU A 72 3.10 4.17 17.65
CA LEU A 72 4.52 4.24 17.98
C LEU A 72 4.64 3.72 19.41
N LYS A 73 5.50 2.73 19.60
CA LYS A 73 5.88 2.27 20.94
C LYS A 73 6.98 3.18 21.49
#